data_AF-B5W7C0-F1
#
_entry.id   AF-B5W7C0-F1
#
_cell.length_a   1.000
_cell.length_b   1.000
_cell.length_c   1.000
_cell.angle_alpha   90.00
_cell.angle_beta   90.00
_cell.angle_gamma   90.00
#
_symmetry.space_group_name_H-M   'P 1'
#
loop_
_entity.id
_entity.type
_entity.pdbx_description
1 polymer ?
#
loop_
_entity_poly.entity_id
_entity_poly.type
_entity_poly.pdbx_seq_one_letter_code
_entity_poly.pdbx_strand_id
1 'polypeptide(L)'
;MEETETNYYWRLSIICEPSDRTGDLVVRGEVLKRELDQDLQAQIRDKSGRDLALVYAANSIWFDLLTLVMKFREEQPENPIYREDWQELLGAIDLPKSIIENGEF
;
A
#
# COMPACT_ATOMS: atom_id res chain seq x y z
N MET A 1 15.33 -20.80 15.71
CA MET A 1 14.12 -20.04 16.04
C MET A 1 13.37 -19.95 14.73
N GLU A 2 12.22 -20.59 14.66
CA GLU A 2 11.43 -20.69 13.43
C GLU A 2 10.43 -19.54 13.47
N GLU A 3 10.79 -18.41 12.86
CA GLU A 3 9.89 -17.26 12.73
C GLU A 3 9.02 -17.46 11.50
N THR A 4 7.76 -17.80 11.76
CA THR A 4 6.78 -18.13 10.73
C THR A 4 6.20 -16.85 10.13
N GLU A 5 6.32 -16.70 8.81
CA GLU A 5 5.53 -15.72 8.06
C GLU A 5 4.06 -15.82 8.48
N THR A 6 3.43 -14.68 8.76
CA THR A 6 2.05 -14.63 9.24
C THR A 6 1.19 -13.88 8.25
N ASN A 7 0.17 -14.55 7.71
CA ASN A 7 -0.80 -13.92 6.83
C ASN A 7 -1.97 -13.37 7.65
N TYR A 8 -2.27 -12.09 7.47
CA TYR A 8 -3.41 -11.40 8.07
C TYR A 8 -4.49 -11.20 7.02
N TYR A 9 -5.75 -11.45 7.38
CA TYR A 9 -6.88 -11.26 6.47
C TYR A 9 -7.76 -10.13 6.94
N TRP A 10 -8.20 -9.30 6.01
CA TRP A 10 -9.14 -8.23 6.29
C TRP A 10 -10.34 -8.28 5.34
N ARG A 11 -11.45 -7.71 5.80
CA ARG A 11 -12.68 -7.54 5.03
C ARG A 11 -13.31 -6.22 5.40
N LEU A 12 -13.72 -5.47 4.40
CA LEU A 12 -14.61 -4.33 4.55
C LEU A 12 -15.93 -4.65 3.86
N SER A 13 -17.04 -4.29 4.51
CA SER A 13 -18.39 -4.53 3.99
C SER A 13 -19.24 -3.29 4.18
N ILE A 14 -19.89 -2.85 3.11
CA ILE A 14 -20.92 -1.81 3.15
C ILE A 14 -22.27 -2.50 3.17
N ILE A 15 -23.03 -2.27 4.24
CA ILE A 15 -24.37 -2.82 4.40
C ILE A 15 -25.33 -1.97 3.58
N CYS A 16 -25.85 -2.54 2.50
CA CYS A 16 -26.77 -1.83 1.62
C CYS A 16 -28.21 -1.92 2.10
N GLU A 17 -28.63 -3.09 2.58
CA GLU A 17 -29.97 -3.34 3.10
C GLU A 17 -29.86 -4.13 4.43
N PRO A 18 -30.13 -3.50 5.59
CA PRO A 18 -29.97 -4.15 6.89
C PRO A 18 -30.84 -5.39 7.10
N SER A 19 -31.98 -5.47 6.42
CA SER A 19 -32.91 -6.60 6.53
C SER A 19 -32.58 -7.76 5.57
N ASP A 20 -31.80 -7.51 4.52
CA ASP A 20 -31.33 -8.48 3.52
C ASP A 20 -29.92 -8.11 3.04
N ARG A 21 -28.92 -8.77 3.62
CA ARG A 21 -27.50 -8.48 3.39
C ARG A 21 -26.89 -9.21 2.20
N THR A 22 -27.70 -9.88 1.37
CA THR A 22 -27.21 -10.60 0.18
C THR A 22 -26.59 -9.68 -0.87
N GLY A 23 -26.96 -8.39 -0.86
CA GLY A 23 -26.45 -7.35 -1.75
C GLY A 23 -25.31 -6.49 -1.17
N ASP A 24 -24.73 -6.84 -0.01
CA ASP A 24 -23.65 -6.04 0.58
C ASP A 24 -22.44 -5.96 -0.36
N LEU A 25 -21.87 -4.75 -0.49
CA LEU A 25 -20.61 -4.56 -1.20
C LEU A 25 -19.48 -4.99 -0.28
N VAL A 26 -18.70 -5.99 -0.69
CA VAL A 26 -17.64 -6.58 0.13
C VAL A 26 -16.31 -6.57 -0.62
N VAL A 27 -15.30 -5.97 -0.01
CA VAL A 27 -13.90 -6.10 -0.43
C VAL A 27 -13.12 -6.89 0.63
N ARG A 28 -12.15 -7.68 0.18
CA ARG A 28 -11.33 -8.57 1.00
C ARG A 28 -9.89 -8.44 0.57
N GLY A 29 -8.97 -8.66 1.50
CA GLY A 29 -7.55 -8.73 1.18
C GLY A 29 -6.78 -9.48 2.24
N GLU A 30 -5.50 -9.65 1.94
CA GLU A 30 -4.51 -10.28 2.79
C GLU A 30 -3.27 -9.42 2.93
N VAL A 31 -2.56 -9.54 4.05
CA VAL A 31 -1.30 -8.86 4.34
C VAL A 31 -0.34 -9.90 4.89
N LEU A 32 0.72 -10.19 4.15
CA LEU A 32 1.77 -11.08 4.58
C LEU A 32 2.80 -10.31 5.41
N LYS A 33 2.88 -10.63 6.70
CA LYS A 33 4.04 -10.25 7.51
C LYS A 33 5.14 -11.28 7.26
N ARG A 34 6.18 -10.84 6.55
CA ARG A 34 7.41 -11.61 6.34
C ARG A 34 8.56 -10.98 7.12
N GLU A 35 9.47 -11.81 7.60
CA GLU A 35 10.74 -11.32 8.11
C GLU A 35 11.60 -10.84 6.94
N LEU A 36 12.36 -9.76 7.17
CA LEU A 36 13.29 -9.26 6.17
C LEU A 36 14.58 -10.06 6.28
N ASP A 37 15.13 -10.51 5.15
CA ASP A 37 16.47 -11.11 5.15
C ASP A 37 17.54 -10.09 5.55
N GLN A 38 18.73 -10.58 5.91
CA GLN A 38 19.81 -9.73 6.43
C GLN A 38 20.28 -8.67 5.43
N ASP A 39 20.25 -8.98 4.13
CA ASP A 39 20.69 -8.07 3.08
C ASP A 39 19.69 -6.93 2.91
N LEU A 40 18.40 -7.23 2.93
CA LEU A 40 17.33 -6.25 2.89
C LEU A 40 17.29 -5.40 4.16
N GLN A 41 17.49 -6.00 5.35
CA GLN A 41 17.64 -5.26 6.60
C GLN A 41 18.81 -4.27 6.54
N ALA A 42 19.93 -4.65 5.93
CA ALA A 42 21.07 -3.75 5.73
C ALA A 42 20.73 -2.61 4.74
N GLN A 43 20.00 -2.90 3.67
CA GLN A 43 19.58 -1.88 2.69
C GLN A 43 18.66 -0.81 3.29
N ILE A 44 17.77 -1.17 4.23
CA ILE A 44 16.81 -0.23 4.80
C ILE A 44 17.37 0.58 5.98
N ARG A 45 18.37 0.06 6.69
CA ARG A 45 18.84 0.59 8.00
C ARG A 45 19.15 2.08 7.99
N ASP A 46 19.80 2.55 6.94
CA ASP A 46 20.28 3.93 6.82
C ASP A 46 19.48 4.75 5.79
N LYS A 47 18.35 4.21 5.30
CA LYS A 47 17.48 4.90 4.34
C LYS A 47 16.30 5.53 5.04
N SER A 48 15.88 6.68 4.52
CA SER A 48 14.68 7.37 4.97
C SER A 48 14.05 8.11 3.80
N GLY A 49 12.84 8.62 3.98
CA GLY A 49 12.14 9.36 2.95
C GLY A 49 11.99 8.55 1.65
N ARG A 50 12.11 9.22 0.50
CA ARG A 50 11.91 8.61 -0.81
C ARG A 50 12.89 7.47 -1.11
N ASP A 51 14.12 7.51 -0.58
CA ASP A 51 15.09 6.43 -0.78
C ASP A 51 14.65 5.11 -0.14
N LEU A 52 13.98 5.19 1.02
CA LEU A 52 13.39 4.02 1.66
C LEU A 52 12.20 3.48 0.85
N ALA A 53 11.36 4.38 0.31
CA ALA A 53 10.25 4.00 -0.57
C ALA A 53 10.75 3.23 -1.81
N LEU A 54 11.83 3.70 -2.45
CA LEU A 54 12.41 3.02 -3.61
C LEU A 54 12.92 1.60 -3.28
N VAL A 55 13.47 1.38 -2.08
CA VAL A 55 13.85 0.02 -1.65
C VAL A 55 12.63 -0.87 -1.44
N TYR A 56 11.57 -0.36 -0.84
CA TYR A 56 10.32 -1.11 -0.68
C TYR A 56 9.70 -1.49 -2.03
N ALA A 57 9.67 -0.56 -2.99
CA ALA A 57 9.21 -0.83 -4.35
C ALA A 57 10.03 -1.94 -5.02
N ALA A 58 11.36 -1.86 -4.96
CA ALA A 58 12.26 -2.85 -5.56
C ALA A 58 12.12 -4.25 -4.95
N ASN A 59 11.67 -4.35 -3.70
CA ASN A 59 11.54 -5.62 -2.96
C ASN A 59 10.08 -6.10 -2.82
N SER A 60 9.15 -5.49 -3.56
CA SER A 60 7.71 -5.80 -3.55
C SER A 60 7.06 -5.70 -2.15
N ILE A 61 7.56 -4.80 -1.31
CA ILE A 61 7.02 -4.54 0.04
C ILE A 61 5.93 -3.47 -0.09
N TRP A 62 4.80 -3.91 -0.64
CA TRP A 62 3.76 -3.02 -1.15
C TRP A 62 3.09 -2.16 -0.06
N PHE A 63 2.76 -2.76 1.09
CA PHE A 63 1.99 -2.09 2.13
C PHE A 63 2.77 -0.95 2.82
N ASP A 64 4.05 -1.20 3.13
CA ASP A 64 4.94 -0.18 3.68
C ASP A 64 5.27 0.92 2.67
N LEU A 65 5.47 0.55 1.39
CA LEU A 65 5.61 1.51 0.30
C LEU A 65 4.40 2.45 0.21
N LEU A 66 3.19 1.89 0.15
CA LEU A 66 1.94 2.65 0.06
C LEU A 66 1.80 3.62 1.23
N THR A 67 2.06 3.15 2.45
CA THR A 67 1.99 3.97 3.67
C THR A 67 2.96 5.15 3.60
N LEU A 68 4.19 4.93 3.13
CA LEU A 68 5.21 5.96 3.06
C LEU A 68 4.91 7.00 1.96
N VAL A 69 4.45 6.56 0.78
CA VAL A 69 4.08 7.47 -0.32
C VAL A 69 2.82 8.27 0.03
N MET A 70 1.82 7.68 0.71
CA MET A 70 0.66 8.43 1.21
C MET A 70 1.10 9.57 2.14
N LYS A 71 2.01 9.29 3.08
CA LYS A 71 2.54 10.28 4.01
C LYS A 71 3.23 11.44 3.28
N PHE A 72 4.03 11.17 2.25
CA PHE A 72 4.66 12.22 1.45
C PHE A 72 3.63 13.15 0.78
N ARG A 73 2.54 12.58 0.27
CA ARG A 73 1.46 13.33 -0.36
C ARG A 73 0.68 14.17 0.67
N GLU A 74 0.43 13.64 1.87
CA GLU A 74 -0.22 14.38 2.96
C GLU A 74 0.62 15.56 3.45
N GLU A 75 1.92 15.35 3.61
CA GLU A 75 2.84 16.38 4.13
C GLU A 75 3.20 17.44 3.09
N GLN A 76 3.30 17.06 1.81
CA GLN A 76 3.72 17.95 0.72
C GLN A 76 2.87 17.73 -0.54
N PRO A 77 1.57 18.10 -0.52
CA PRO A 77 0.64 17.81 -1.61
C PRO A 77 0.99 18.49 -2.94
N GLU A 78 1.73 19.61 -2.88
CA GLU A 78 2.16 20.36 -4.06
C GLU A 78 3.51 19.92 -4.63
N ASN A 79 4.19 18.98 -3.98
CA ASN A 79 5.47 18.47 -4.47
C ASN A 79 5.23 17.58 -5.71
N PRO A 80 5.74 17.97 -6.89
CA PRO A 80 5.50 17.23 -8.13
C PRO A 80 6.07 15.81 -8.10
N ILE A 81 7.17 15.58 -7.39
CA ILE A 81 7.80 14.25 -7.28
C ILE A 81 6.88 13.29 -6.53
N TYR A 82 6.26 13.73 -5.43
CA TYR A 82 5.37 12.86 -4.66
C TYR A 82 4.02 12.62 -5.34
N ARG A 83 3.58 13.54 -6.21
CA ARG A 83 2.43 13.30 -7.09
C ARG A 83 2.75 12.22 -8.12
N GLU A 84 3.93 12.26 -8.72
CA GLU A 84 4.40 11.24 -9.67
C GLU A 84 4.56 9.88 -8.98
N ASP A 85 5.25 9.82 -7.83
CA ASP A 85 5.42 8.58 -7.06
C ASP A 85 4.05 7.93 -6.72
N TRP A 86 3.05 8.74 -6.37
CA TRP A 86 1.69 8.26 -6.12
C TRP A 86 1.01 7.72 -7.37
N GLN A 87 1.14 8.40 -8.50
CA GLN A 87 0.57 7.97 -9.78
C GLN A 87 1.22 6.67 -10.26
N GLU A 88 2.54 6.54 -10.16
CA GLU A 88 3.28 5.32 -10.49
C GLU A 88 2.84 4.16 -9.60
N LEU A 89 2.73 4.41 -8.28
CA LEU A 89 2.25 3.41 -7.33
C LEU A 89 0.83 2.95 -7.70
N LEU A 90 -0.13 3.86 -7.88
CA LEU A 90 -1.49 3.47 -8.22
C LEU A 90 -1.62 2.87 -9.62
N GLY A 91 -0.70 3.18 -10.54
CA GLY A 91 -0.66 2.58 -11.87
C GLY A 91 -0.04 1.18 -11.90
N ALA A 92 0.78 0.83 -10.90
CA ALA A 92 1.40 -0.49 -10.79
C ALA A 92 0.43 -1.56 -10.27
N ILE A 93 -0.60 -1.14 -9.54
CA ILE A 93 -1.80 -1.96 -9.32
C ILE A 93 -2.78 -1.64 -10.44
N ASP A 94 -3.39 -2.65 -11.06
CA ASP A 94 -4.25 -2.51 -12.26
C ASP A 94 -5.58 -1.81 -11.92
N LEU A 95 -5.49 -0.58 -11.41
CA LEU A 95 -6.60 0.28 -11.06
C LEU A 95 -7.09 1.00 -12.32
N PRO A 96 -8.41 1.18 -12.47
CA PRO A 96 -8.95 1.96 -13.57
C PRO A 96 -8.36 3.38 -13.55
N LYS A 97 -7.84 3.86 -14.69
CA LYS A 97 -7.26 5.20 -14.83
C LYS A 97 -8.16 6.33 -14.29
N SER A 98 -9.48 6.15 -14.36
CA SER A 98 -10.48 7.09 -13.82
C SER A 98 -10.35 7.35 -12.31
N ILE A 99 -9.79 6.41 -11.56
CA ILE A 99 -9.54 6.51 -10.11
C ILE A 99 -8.19 7.20 -9.83
N ILE A 100 -7.20 6.98 -10.69
CA ILE A 100 -5.83 7.49 -10.53
C ILE A 100 -5.76 9.01 -10.76
N GLU A 101 -6.55 9.52 -11.72
CA GLU A 101 -6.47 10.92 -12.15
C GLU A 101 -7.24 11.89 -11.25
N ASN A 102 -8.33 11.45 -10.62
CA ASN A 102 -9.23 12.34 -9.87
C ASN A 102 -9.00 12.32 -8.35
N GLY A 103 -8.34 11.30 -7.80
CA GLY A 103 -8.04 11.23 -6.36
C GLY A 103 -9.27 11.26 -5.44
N GLU A 104 -10.47 11.05 -5.98
CA GLU A 104 -11.70 10.89 -5.23
C GLU A 104 -11.86 9.41 -4.89
N PHE A 105 -11.82 9.12 -3.59
CA PHE A 105 -12.27 7.85 -3.01
C PHE A 105 -13.76 7.93 -2.70
#